data_AF-A0A227ITV5-F1
#
_entry.id   AF-A0A227ITV5-F1
#
_cell.length_a   1.000
_cell.length_b   1.000
_cell.length_c   1.000
_cell.angle_alpha   90.00
_cell.angle_beta   90.00
_cell.angle_gamma   90.00
#
_symmetry.space_group_name_H-M   'P 1'
#
loop_
_entity.id
_entity.type
_entity.pdbx_description
1 polymer ?
#
loop_
_entity_poly.entity_id
_entity_poly.type
_entity_poly.pdbx_seq_one_letter_code
_entity_poly.pdbx_strand_id
1 'polypeptide(L)'
;VREDLGFIPLVTPTSQIVGTQAVINVLTGERYKSITKETAGVLKGEYGAAPAAVNAELQAKVLEGKEPITCRPADLLESEME
;
A
#
# COMPACT_ATOMS: atom_id res chain seq x y z
N VAL A 1 5.57 5.44 8.47
CA VAL A 1 4.44 4.79 7.76
C VAL A 1 3.96 5.64 6.59
N ARG A 2 3.45 6.86 6.82
CA ARG A 2 3.00 7.73 5.71
C ARG A 2 4.10 8.00 4.68
N GLU A 3 5.30 8.31 5.14
CA GLU A 3 6.49 8.49 4.29
C GLU A 3 6.84 7.20 3.52
N ASP A 4 6.87 6.05 4.20
CA ASP A 4 7.14 4.75 3.57
C ASP A 4 6.12 4.36 2.49
N LEU A 5 4.91 4.93 2.57
CA LEU A 5 3.85 4.78 1.57
C LEU A 5 3.81 5.95 0.57
N GLY A 6 4.91 6.69 0.40
CA GLY A 6 5.02 7.72 -0.64
C GLY A 6 4.22 8.98 -0.36
N PHE A 7 4.07 9.36 0.91
CA PHE A 7 3.39 10.59 1.37
C PHE A 7 1.91 10.70 0.96
N ILE A 8 1.21 9.58 0.80
CA ILE A 8 -0.24 9.58 0.52
C ILE A 8 -1.03 10.54 1.43
N PRO A 9 -2.04 11.25 0.89
CA PRO A 9 -2.92 12.09 1.70
C PRO A 9 -3.59 11.27 2.80
N LEU A 10 -3.72 11.83 4.01
CA LEU A 10 -4.37 11.15 5.14
C LEU A 10 -5.86 11.48 5.16
N VAL A 11 -6.57 10.94 4.19
CA VAL A 11 -8.03 11.04 4.06
C VAL A 11 -8.61 9.63 4.00
N THR A 12 -9.92 9.47 4.11
CA THR A 12 -10.52 8.15 3.93
C THR A 12 -10.37 7.69 2.47
N PRO A 13 -9.94 6.44 2.17
CA PRO A 13 -9.63 5.34 3.10
C PRO A 13 -8.17 5.28 3.59
N THR A 14 -7.25 6.05 3.02
CA THR A 14 -5.80 5.96 3.26
C THR A 14 -5.36 6.32 4.68
N SER A 15 -6.10 7.16 5.39
CA SER A 15 -5.85 7.47 6.80
C SER A 15 -6.00 6.24 7.69
N GLN A 16 -7.00 5.39 7.42
CA GLN A 16 -7.18 4.13 8.15
C GLN A 16 -6.08 3.11 7.84
N ILE A 17 -5.60 3.07 6.59
CA ILE A 17 -4.49 2.18 6.19
C ILE A 17 -3.22 2.56 6.98
N VAL A 18 -2.85 3.84 6.96
CA VAL A 18 -1.67 4.35 7.68
C VAL A 18 -1.83 4.15 9.19
N GLY A 19 -2.99 4.48 9.74
CA GLY A 19 -3.28 4.37 11.17
C GLY A 19 -3.20 2.92 11.66
N THR A 20 -3.89 2.00 10.98
CA THR A 20 -3.91 0.57 11.33
C THR A 20 -2.51 -0.03 11.26
N GLN A 21 -1.76 0.23 10.19
CA GLN A 21 -0.39 -0.28 10.05
C GLN A 21 0.54 0.30 11.13
N ALA A 22 0.37 1.57 11.51
CA ALA A 22 1.13 2.18 12.60
C ALA A 22 0.83 1.50 13.95
N VAL A 23 -0.45 1.24 14.25
CA VAL A 23 -0.84 0.51 15.48
C VAL A 23 -0.22 -0.89 15.51
N ILE A 24 -0.29 -1.63 14.41
CA ILE A 24 0.31 -2.99 14.31
C ILE A 24 1.82 -2.93 14.55
N ASN A 25 2.53 -1.96 13.96
CA ASN A 25 3.97 -1.81 14.16
C ASN A 25 4.33 -1.59 15.63
N VAL A 26 3.52 -0.81 16.37
CA VAL A 26 3.72 -0.57 17.80
C VAL A 26 3.43 -1.82 18.62
N LEU A 27 2.28 -2.47 18.40
CA LEU A 27 1.86 -3.65 19.17
C LEU A 27 2.78 -4.86 18.95
N THR A 28 3.35 -5.00 17.74
CA THR A 28 4.27 -6.08 17.42
C THR A 28 5.70 -5.82 17.87
N GLY A 29 6.03 -4.59 18.30
CA GLY A 29 7.36 -4.18 18.73
C GLY A 29 8.39 -4.06 17.62
N GLU A 30 7.99 -4.24 16.37
CA GLU A 30 8.87 -4.29 15.20
C GLU A 30 8.13 -3.72 13.98
N ARG A 31 8.74 -2.75 13.29
CA ARG A 31 8.11 -2.11 12.13
C ARG A 31 7.95 -3.11 10.98
N TYR A 32 6.72 -3.25 10.47
CA TYR A 32 6.40 -4.09 9.31
C TYR A 32 6.75 -5.58 9.49
N LYS A 33 6.78 -6.05 10.74
CA LYS A 33 6.78 -7.49 11.06
C LYS A 33 5.57 -8.18 10.45
N SER A 34 4.40 -7.53 10.55
CA SER A 34 3.18 -7.87 9.82
C SER A 34 2.75 -6.67 8.98
N ILE A 35 2.36 -6.92 7.74
CA ILE A 35 1.91 -5.91 6.77
C ILE A 35 0.45 -6.20 6.46
N THR A 36 -0.43 -5.19 6.61
CA THR A 36 -1.85 -5.37 6.27
C THR A 36 -2.05 -5.53 4.78
N LYS A 37 -3.15 -6.17 4.38
CA LYS A 37 -3.52 -6.35 2.97
C LYS A 37 -3.57 -5.01 2.24
N GLU A 38 -4.17 -4.00 2.85
CA GLU A 38 -4.35 -2.68 2.26
C GLU A 38 -3.02 -1.93 2.14
N THR A 39 -2.12 -2.07 3.11
CA THR A 39 -0.75 -1.50 3.04
C THR A 39 0.03 -2.15 1.90
N ALA A 40 -0.06 -3.48 1.76
CA ALA A 40 0.53 -4.19 0.64
C ALA A 40 -0.06 -3.76 -0.70
N GLY A 41 -1.39 -3.54 -0.77
CA GLY A 41 -2.04 -3.04 -1.98
C GLY A 41 -1.55 -1.66 -2.40
N VAL A 42 -1.35 -0.73 -1.45
CA VAL A 42 -0.74 0.58 -1.74
C VAL A 42 0.66 0.41 -2.31
N LEU A 43 1.48 -0.44 -1.70
CA LEU A 43 2.86 -0.71 -2.16
C LEU A 43 2.89 -1.40 -3.53
N LYS A 44 1.90 -2.23 -3.86
CA LYS A 44 1.74 -2.90 -5.15
C LYS A 44 1.19 -2.00 -6.26
N GLY A 45 0.70 -0.80 -5.93
CA GLY A 45 0.05 0.10 -6.88
C GLY A 45 -1.43 -0.17 -7.12
N GLU A 46 -2.06 -1.06 -6.34
CA GLU A 46 -3.48 -1.43 -6.47
C GLU A 46 -4.43 -0.25 -6.17
N TYR A 47 -3.96 0.76 -5.42
CA TYR A 47 -4.69 2.00 -5.13
C TYR A 47 -4.32 3.17 -6.06
N GLY A 48 -3.47 2.92 -7.06
CA GLY A 48 -2.92 3.94 -7.95
C GLY A 48 -1.57 4.49 -7.50
N ALA A 49 -1.14 5.58 -8.15
CA ALA A 49 0.18 6.17 -7.93
C ALA A 49 0.24 6.98 -6.62
N ALA A 50 1.26 6.72 -5.80
CA ALA A 50 1.58 7.55 -4.65
C ALA A 50 2.21 8.90 -5.08
N PRO A 51 2.02 9.99 -4.31
CA PRO A 51 2.62 11.30 -4.62
C PRO A 51 4.15 11.32 -4.67
N ALA A 52 4.80 10.42 -3.93
CA ALA A 52 6.25 10.25 -3.90
C ALA A 52 6.61 8.77 -3.98
N ALA A 53 7.89 8.47 -4.18
CA ALA A 53 8.39 7.10 -4.15
C ALA A 53 8.06 6.42 -2.81
N VAL A 54 7.55 5.19 -2.88
CA VAL A 54 7.37 4.34 -1.71
C VAL A 54 8.70 3.75 -1.26
N ASN A 55 8.74 3.19 -0.06
CA ASN A 55 9.92 2.47 0.42
C ASN A 55 10.20 1.23 -0.46
N ALA A 56 11.36 1.21 -1.11
CA ALA A 56 11.73 0.18 -2.08
C ALA A 56 11.86 -1.22 -1.47
N GLU A 57 12.38 -1.34 -0.25
CA GLU A 57 12.54 -2.62 0.45
C GLU A 57 11.17 -3.22 0.81
N LEU A 58 10.25 -2.39 1.31
CA LEU A 58 8.89 -2.82 1.63
C LEU A 58 8.11 -3.19 0.37
N GLN A 59 8.26 -2.42 -0.70
CA GLN A 59 7.64 -2.71 -1.99
C GLN A 59 8.14 -4.05 -2.56
N ALA A 60 9.45 -4.26 -2.58
CA ALA A 60 10.03 -5.52 -3.03
C ALA A 60 9.55 -6.71 -2.18
N LYS A 61 9.44 -6.55 -0.86
CA LYS A 61 8.95 -7.57 0.07
C LYS A 61 7.51 -8.00 -0.27
N VAL A 62 6.62 -7.07 -0.60
CA VAL A 62 5.21 -7.41 -0.90
C VAL A 62 4.97 -7.86 -2.35
N LEU A 63 5.88 -7.52 -3.26
CA LEU A 63 5.80 -7.89 -4.67
C LEU A 63 6.27 -9.33 -4.92
N GLU A 64 7.13 -9.88 -4.07
CA GLU A 64 7.63 -11.26 -4.18
C GLU A 64 8.21 -11.56 -5.58
N GLY A 65 8.96 -10.60 -6.14
CA GLY A 65 9.58 -10.70 -7.47
C GLY A 65 8.69 -10.31 -8.66
N LYS A 66 7.44 -9.87 -8.41
CA LYS A 66 6.57 -9.28 -9.44
C LYS A 66 6.85 -7.80 -9.64
N GLU A 67 6.34 -7.23 -10.72
CA GLU A 67 6.38 -5.79 -10.95
C GLU A 67 5.17 -5.08 -10.30
N PRO A 68 5.33 -3.83 -9.83
CA PRO A 68 4.22 -3.04 -9.33
C PRO A 68 3.27 -2.65 -10.46
N ILE A 69 1.98 -2.51 -10.13
CA ILE A 69 0.97 -1.97 -11.04
C ILE A 69 1.26 -0.49 -11.26
N THR A 70 1.40 -0.10 -12.53
CA THR A 70 1.69 1.28 -12.95
C THR A 70 0.60 1.89 -13.84
N CYS A 71 -0.38 1.10 -14.28
CA CYS A 71 -1.56 1.58 -15.00
C CYS A 71 -2.67 2.07 -14.04
N ARG A 72 -3.78 2.57 -14.59
CA ARG A 72 -4.97 2.88 -13.79
C ARG A 72 -5.59 1.56 -13.30
N PRO A 73 -5.76 1.32 -11.99
CA PRO A 73 -6.17 0.01 -11.47
C PRO A 73 -7.48 -0.54 -12.07
N ALA A 74 -8.42 0.32 -12.44
CA ALA A 74 -9.67 -0.07 -13.08
C ALA A 74 -9.49 -0.71 -14.47
N ASP A 75 -8.34 -0.53 -15.12
CA ASP A 75 -8.04 -1.17 -16.42
C ASP A 75 -7.83 -2.69 -16.28
N LEU A 76 -7.67 -3.19 -15.06
CA LEU A 76 -7.51 -4.61 -14.74
C LEU A 76 -8.81 -5.30 -14.31
N LEU A 77 -9.92 -4.58 -14.28
CA LEU A 77 -11.23 -5.10 -13.88
C LEU A 77 -12.09 -5.39 -15.11
N GLU A 78 -12.77 -6.53 -15.10
CA GLU A 78 -13.83 -6.83 -16.07
C GLU A 78 -15.13 -6.11 -15.68
N SER A 79 -16.09 -6.02 -16.62
CA SER A 79 -17.41 -5.45 -16.30
C SER A 79 -18.11 -6.32 -15.25
N GLU A 80 -18.52 -5.71 -14.14
CA GLU A 80 -19.23 -6.41 -13.06
C GLU A 80 -20.77 -6.35 -13.21
N MET A 81 -21.26 -5.65 -14.22
CA MET A 81 -22.69 -5.48 -14.53
C MET A 81 -22.97 -5.82 -16.00
N GLU A 82 -24.18 -6.31 -16.28
CA GLU A 82 -24.75 -6.45 -17.64
C GLU A 82 -25.33 -5.14 -18.17
#